data_AF-A0A0Q8WNC8-F1
#
_entry.id   AF-A0A0Q8WNC8-F1
#
_cell.length_a   1.000
_cell.length_b   1.000
_cell.length_c   1.000
_cell.angle_alpha   90.00
_cell.angle_beta   90.00
_cell.angle_gamma   90.00
#
_symmetry.space_group_name_H-M   'P 1'
#
loop_
_entity.id
_entity.type
_entity.pdbx_description
1 polymer ?
#
loop_
_entity_poly.entity_id
_entity_poly.type
_entity_poly.pdbx_seq_one_letter_code
_entity_poly.pdbx_strand_id
1 'polypeptide(L)'
;MGRVNLIVAALLMLSAISLVTSRYQSRQLFVELGRDQAHARDLETNWRRLQLDRAELARNARVDAIARDGLKMISIVPDRTLYMNQAPLPAPAGGAQ
;
A
#
# COMPACT_ATOMS: atom_id res chain seq x y z
N MET A 1 58.08 6.08 -36.68
CA MET A 1 57.04 5.02 -36.66
C MET A 1 56.85 4.39 -35.27
N GLY A 2 57.86 3.77 -34.64
CA GLY A 2 57.69 3.10 -33.33
C GLY A 2 57.19 3.96 -32.16
N ARG A 3 57.55 5.25 -32.14
CA ARG A 3 57.11 6.22 -31.11
C ARG A 3 55.58 6.42 -31.09
N VAL A 4 54.96 6.48 -32.27
CA VAL A 4 53.51 6.68 -32.41
C VAL A 4 52.75 5.44 -31.96
N ASN A 5 53.25 4.25 -32.31
CA ASN A 5 52.67 2.99 -31.83
C ASN A 5 52.68 2.88 -30.30
N LEU A 6 53.77 3.29 -29.65
CA LEU A 6 53.84 3.30 -28.18
C LEU A 6 52.80 4.23 -27.54
N ILE A 7 52.58 5.41 -28.13
CA ILE A 7 51.57 6.37 -27.64
C ILE A 7 50.17 5.77 -27.79
N VAL A 8 49.86 5.17 -28.95
CA VAL A 8 48.54 4.55 -29.19
C VAL A 8 48.31 3.36 -28.27
N ALA A 9 49.34 2.52 -28.03
CA ALA A 9 49.26 1.40 -27.10
C ALA A 9 49.00 1.87 -25.66
N ALA A 10 49.67 2.94 -25.22
CA ALA A 10 49.44 3.53 -23.90
C ALA A 10 48.02 4.10 -23.77
N LEU A 11 47.52 4.80 -24.80
CA LEU A 11 46.15 5.31 -24.86
C LEU A 11 45.11 4.17 -24.78
N LEU A 12 45.36 3.07 -25.48
CA LEU A 12 44.51 1.88 -25.43
C LEU A 12 44.48 1.25 -24.04
N MET A 13 45.65 1.11 -23.39
CA MET A 13 45.72 0.62 -22.01
C MET A 13 44.92 1.50 -21.05
N LEU A 14 45.11 2.82 -21.14
CA LEU A 14 44.36 3.80 -20.33
C LEU A 14 42.85 3.67 -20.54
N SER A 15 42.42 3.56 -21.81
CA SER A 15 41.00 3.38 -22.13
C SER A 15 40.45 2.06 -21.57
N ALA A 16 41.22 0.97 -21.65
CA ALA A 16 40.81 -0.33 -21.12
C ALA A 16 40.67 -0.30 -19.59
N ILE A 17 41.63 0.30 -18.88
CA ILE A 17 41.61 0.44 -17.42
C ILE A 17 40.43 1.32 -16.98
N SER A 18 40.21 2.45 -17.67
CA SER A 18 39.09 3.36 -17.40
C SER A 18 37.74 2.66 -17.59
N LEU A 19 37.61 1.84 -18.64
CA LEU A 19 36.38 1.09 -18.90
C LEU A 19 36.12 0.05 -17.80
N VAL A 20 37.14 -0.70 -17.37
CA VAL A 20 37.00 -1.67 -16.27
C VAL A 20 36.59 -0.97 -14.98
N THR A 21 37.22 0.16 -14.64
CA THR A 21 36.84 0.97 -13.47
C THR A 21 35.38 1.42 -13.55
N SER A 22 34.94 1.92 -14.70
CA SER A 22 33.54 2.33 -14.91
C SER A 22 32.56 1.17 -14.77
N ARG A 23 32.91 -0.01 -15.32
CA ARG A 23 32.09 -1.22 -15.18
C ARG A 23 32.04 -1.72 -13.74
N TYR A 24 33.13 -1.59 -12.99
CA TYR A 24 33.20 -1.95 -11.58
C TYR A 24 32.33 -1.03 -10.72
N GLN A 25 32.43 0.29 -10.94
CA GLN A 25 31.59 1.27 -10.24
C GLN A 25 30.10 1.08 -10.56
N SER A 26 29.75 0.79 -11.82
CA SER A 26 28.37 0.50 -12.21
C SER A 26 27.80 -0.71 -11.47
N ARG A 27 28.57 -1.79 -11.30
CA ARG A 27 28.14 -2.95 -10.52
C ARG A 27 27.95 -2.62 -9.04
N GLN A 28 28.84 -1.82 -8.46
CA GLN A 28 28.77 -1.46 -7.04
C GLN A 28 27.56 -0.59 -6.73
N LEU A 29 27.29 0.43 -7.57
CA LEU A 29 26.08 1.26 -7.50
C LEU A 29 24.78 0.44 -7.65
N PHE A 30 24.81 -0.61 -8.48
CA PHE A 30 23.65 -1.48 -8.68
C PHE A 30 23.32 -2.35 -7.46
N VAL A 31 24.34 -2.77 -6.70
CA VAL A 31 24.13 -3.57 -5.48
C VAL A 31 23.50 -2.72 -4.37
N GLU A 32 23.92 -1.47 -4.23
CA GLU A 32 23.37 -0.57 -3.22
C GLU A 32 21.89 -0.23 -3.51
N LEU A 33 21.56 0.07 -4.77
CA LEU A 33 20.18 0.21 -5.24
C LEU A 33 19.35 -1.06 -5.00
N GLY A 34 19.94 -2.23 -5.25
CA GLY A 34 19.27 -3.51 -5.01
C GLY A 34 18.91 -3.74 -3.55
N ARG A 35 19.77 -3.30 -2.61
CA ARG A 35 19.54 -3.43 -1.18
C ARG A 35 18.37 -2.58 -0.70
N ASP A 36 18.33 -1.31 -1.11
CA ASP A 36 17.22 -0.41 -0.76
C ASP A 36 15.90 -0.89 -1.36
N GLN A 37 15.93 -1.43 -2.58
CA GLN A 37 14.76 -1.99 -3.21
C GLN A 37 14.26 -3.29 -2.54
N ALA A 38 15.16 -4.10 -1.97
CA ALA A 38 14.77 -5.26 -1.18
C ALA A 38 14.07 -4.83 0.13
N HIS A 39 14.62 -3.85 0.85
CA HIS A 39 13.99 -3.30 2.05
C HIS A 39 12.60 -2.72 1.79
N ALA A 40 12.41 -2.01 0.68
CA ALA A 40 11.10 -1.48 0.28
C ALA A 40 10.07 -2.61 0.05
N ARG A 41 10.47 -3.71 -0.58
CA ARG A 41 9.58 -4.87 -0.84
C ARG A 41 9.15 -5.58 0.44
N ASP A 42 10.04 -5.72 1.42
CA ASP A 42 9.70 -6.30 2.71
C ASP A 42 8.67 -5.45 3.45
N LEU A 43 8.86 -4.12 3.43
CA LEU A 43 7.94 -3.17 4.06
C LEU A 43 6.55 -3.21 3.42
N GLU A 44 6.48 -3.24 2.09
CA GLU A 44 5.23 -3.38 1.31
C GLU A 44 4.49 -4.68 1.66
N THR A 45 5.22 -5.77 1.86
CA THR A 45 4.64 -7.08 2.21
C THR A 45 4.10 -7.07 3.62
N ASN A 46 4.85 -6.52 4.57
CA ASN A 46 4.41 -6.37 5.96
C ASN A 46 3.20 -5.45 6.06
N TRP A 47 3.17 -4.36 5.29
CA TRP A 47 2.02 -3.47 5.21
C TRP A 47 0.77 -4.17 4.70
N ARG A 48 0.88 -4.96 3.63
CA ARG A 48 -0.23 -5.78 3.13
C ARG A 48 -0.73 -6.80 4.15
N ARG A 49 0.16 -7.44 4.91
CA ARG A 49 -0.22 -8.33 6.01
C ARG A 49 -0.98 -7.57 7.10
N LEU A 50 -0.46 -6.42 7.54
CA LEU A 50 -1.13 -5.58 8.54
C LEU A 50 -2.52 -5.11 8.08
N GLN A 51 -2.69 -4.82 6.79
CA GLN A 51 -3.99 -4.45 6.23
C GLN A 51 -4.98 -5.62 6.22
N LEU A 52 -4.51 -6.84 5.94
CA LEU A 52 -5.33 -8.06 6.04
C LEU A 52 -5.74 -8.31 7.49
N ASP A 53 -4.81 -8.23 8.44
CA ASP A 53 -5.09 -8.38 9.87
C ASP A 53 -6.08 -7.30 10.34
N ARG A 54 -5.93 -6.06 9.86
CA ARG A 54 -6.87 -4.98 10.14
C ARG A 54 -8.23 -5.22 9.49
N ALA A 55 -8.30 -5.80 8.31
CA ALA A 55 -9.55 -6.15 7.64
C ALA A 55 -10.30 -7.26 8.39
N GLU A 56 -9.59 -8.23 8.98
CA GLU A 56 -10.17 -9.24 9.87
C GLU A 56 -10.76 -8.62 11.14
N LEU A 57 -10.07 -7.64 11.73
CA LEU A 57 -10.54 -6.93 12.92
C LEU A 57 -11.63 -5.90 12.63
N ALA A 58 -11.66 -5.31 11.43
CA ALA A 58 -12.50 -4.16 11.13
C ALA A 58 -13.90 -4.51 10.64
N ARG A 59 -14.17 -5.69 10.03
CA ARG A 59 -15.40 -5.78 9.22
C ARG A 59 -16.67 -6.28 9.88
N ASN A 60 -16.81 -7.49 10.44
CA ASN A 60 -18.14 -7.94 10.88
C ASN A 60 -18.15 -9.05 11.93
N ALA A 61 -17.10 -9.87 12.03
CA ALA A 61 -17.14 -11.09 12.85
C ALA A 61 -17.26 -10.80 14.35
N ARG A 62 -16.58 -9.76 14.85
CA ARG A 62 -16.57 -9.47 16.30
C ARG A 62 -17.85 -8.75 16.75
N VAL A 63 -18.39 -7.86 15.92
CA VAL A 63 -19.65 -7.14 16.23
C VAL A 63 -20.84 -8.10 16.13
N ASP A 64 -20.89 -8.96 15.12
CA ASP A 64 -21.97 -9.94 14.94
C ASP A 64 -21.90 -11.05 16.01
N ALA A 65 -20.70 -11.48 16.43
CA ALA A 65 -20.53 -12.41 17.55
C ALA A 65 -21.00 -11.82 18.89
N ILE A 66 -20.62 -10.58 19.22
CA ILE A 66 -21.05 -9.93 20.46
C ILE A 66 -22.57 -9.65 20.45
N ALA A 67 -23.13 -9.26 19.31
CA ALA A 67 -24.58 -9.02 19.18
C ALA A 67 -25.41 -10.31 19.31
N ARG A 68 -24.93 -11.43 18.73
CA ARG A 68 -25.62 -12.72 18.81
C ARG A 68 -25.43 -13.41 20.16
N ASP A 69 -24.21 -13.42 20.69
CA ASP A 69 -23.86 -14.20 21.88
C ASP A 69 -24.13 -13.43 23.18
N GLY A 70 -23.76 -12.15 23.24
CA GLY A 70 -23.94 -11.31 24.43
C GLY A 70 -25.33 -10.71 24.57
N LEU A 71 -26.01 -10.42 23.45
CA LEU A 71 -27.29 -9.71 23.44
C LEU A 71 -28.48 -10.56 22.97
N LYS A 72 -28.25 -11.83 22.58
CA LYS A 72 -29.26 -12.75 22.01
C LYS A 72 -30.12 -12.09 20.91
N MET A 73 -29.54 -11.20 20.11
CA MET A 73 -30.27 -10.57 19.00
C MET A 73 -30.51 -11.59 17.88
N ILE A 74 -31.77 -11.74 17.49
CA ILE A 74 -32.19 -12.53 16.34
C ILE A 74 -32.12 -11.61 15.10
N SER A 75 -31.58 -12.12 13.98
CA SER A 75 -31.57 -11.38 12.71
C SER A 75 -32.98 -10.94 12.33
N ILE A 76 -33.14 -9.70 11.86
CA ILE A 76 -34.45 -9.08 11.68
C ILE A 76 -35.31 -9.91 10.71
N VAL A 77 -36.38 -10.50 11.22
CA VAL A 77 -37.35 -11.26 10.41
C VAL A 77 -38.32 -10.24 9.82
N PRO A 78 -38.59 -10.25 8.51
CA PRO A 78 -39.49 -9.29 7.87
C PRO A 78 -40.92 -9.28 8.47
N ASP A 79 -41.28 -10.34 9.20
CA ASP A 79 -42.52 -10.52 9.96
C ASP A 79 -42.71 -9.51 11.12
N ARG A 80 -41.64 -8.83 11.58
CA ARG A 80 -41.71 -7.79 12.62
C ARG A 80 -41.26 -6.40 12.13
N THR A 81 -41.70 -6.01 10.94
CA THR A 81 -41.47 -4.64 10.44
C THR A 81 -42.75 -3.81 10.54
N LEU A 82 -42.81 -2.90 11.53
CA LEU A 82 -43.85 -1.88 11.60
C LEU A 82 -43.39 -0.66 10.80
N TYR A 83 -43.93 -0.51 9.60
CA TYR A 83 -43.77 0.69 8.79
C TYR A 83 -44.57 1.83 9.42
N MET A 84 -43.91 2.67 10.22
CA MET A 84 -44.55 3.83 10.81
C MET A 84 -44.64 4.94 9.75
N ASN A 85 -45.79 4.99 9.08
CA ASN A 85 -46.13 6.06 8.13
C ASN A 85 -46.37 7.33 8.97
N GLN A 86 -45.38 8.21 9.00
CA GLN A 86 -45.44 9.47 9.72
C GLN A 86 -46.46 10.34 8.98
N ALA A 87 -47.60 10.62 9.63
CA ALA A 87 -48.59 11.54 9.08
C ALA A 87 -47.92 12.91 8.84
N PRO A 88 -48.17 13.58 7.69
CA PRO A 88 -47.58 14.88 7.42
C PRO A 88 -47.92 15.86 8.54
N LEU A 89 -46.89 16.45 9.16
CA LEU A 89 -47.08 17.50 10.17
C LEU A 89 -47.98 18.60 9.57
N PRO A 90 -49.05 19.02 10.25
CA PRO A 90 -49.81 20.18 9.81
C PRO A 90 -48.90 21.41 9.90
N ALA A 91 -48.75 22.10 8.76
CA ALA A 91 -47.95 23.30 8.62
C ALA A 91 -48.36 24.34 9.70
N PRO A 92 -47.41 25.12 10.24
CA PRO A 92 -47.75 26.17 11.20
C PRO A 92 -48.62 27.21 10.49
N ALA A 93 -49.93 27.18 10.79
CA ALA A 93 -50.86 28.19 10.35
C ALA A 93 -50.50 29.51 11.04
N GLY A 94 -50.15 30.50 10.23
CA GLY A 94 -50.00 31.88 10.69
C GLY A 94 -51.31 32.42 11.27
N GLY A 95 -51.19 33.13 12.39
CA GLY A 95 -52.17 34.05 12.94
C GLY A 95 -51.43 34.89 13.97
N ALA A 96 -51.05 36.13 13.67
CA ALA A 96 -51.92 37.30 13.77
C ALA A 96 -52.57 37.38 15.16
N GLN A 97 -51.85 38.02 16.08
CA GLN A 97 -52.33 39.01 17.04
C GLN A 97 -51.12 39.73 17.66
#